data_AF-A0A392W8T1-F1
#
_entry.id   AF-A0A392W8T1-F1
#
_cell.length_a   1.000
_cell.length_b   1.000
_cell.length_c   1.000
_cell.angle_alpha   90.00
_cell.angle_beta   90.00
_cell.angle_gamma   90.00
#
_symmetry.space_group_name_H-M   'P 1'
#
loop_
_entity.id
_entity.type
_entity.pdbx_description
1 polymer ?
#
loop_
_entity_poly.entity_id
_entity_poly.type
_entity_poly.pdbx_seq_one_letter_code
_entity_poly.pdbx_strand_id
1 'polypeptide(L)' 'MREEANHWWKNARQRLGAGGDVITWERFKREFLIKYFPADVRNRKMVEFMELKQGDMSVADYAAKF' A
#
# COMPACT_ATOMS: atom_id res chain seq x y z
N MET A 1 9.49 7.62 8.44
CA MET A 1 8.27 7.29 7.65
C MET A 1 7.73 8.50 6.89
N ARG A 2 7.24 9.56 7.57
CA ARG A 2 6.64 10.74 6.90
C ARG A 2 7.61 11.47 5.96
N GLU A 3 8.87 11.62 6.35
CA GLU A 3 9.88 12.31 5.53
C GLU A 3 10.23 11.53 4.25
N GLU A 4 10.36 10.20 4.35
CA GLU A 4 10.62 9.34 3.19
C GLU A 4 9.45 9.39 2.19
N ALA A 5 8.22 9.30 2.69
CA ALA A 5 7.02 9.40 1.86
C ALA A 5 6.91 10.77 1.16
N ASN A 6 7.23 11.84 1.87
CA ASN A 6 7.26 13.18 1.30
C ASN A 6 8.36 13.34 0.24
N HIS A 7 9.55 12.79 0.49
CA HIS A 7 10.66 12.84 -0.45
C HIS A 7 10.35 12.03 -1.71
N TRP A 8 9.88 10.79 -1.56
CA TRP A 8 9.44 9.96 -2.68
C TRP A 8 8.36 10.66 -3.50
N TRP A 9 7.33 11.20 -2.86
CA TRP A 9 6.21 11.81 -3.57
C TRP A 9 6.64 13.07 -4.35
N LYS A 10 7.55 13.89 -3.81
CA LYS A 10 8.11 15.04 -4.54
C LYS A 10 8.78 14.59 -5.85
N ASN A 11 9.60 13.55 -5.81
CA ASN A 11 10.30 13.01 -6.98
C ASN A 11 9.32 12.36 -7.98
N ALA A 12 8.39 11.54 -7.49
CA ALA A 12 7.37 10.91 -8.32
C ALA A 12 6.48 11.95 -9.02
N ARG A 13 6.06 13.01 -8.31
CA ARG A 13 5.23 14.08 -8.87
C ARG A 13 5.92 14.82 -10.02
N GLN A 14 7.22 15.08 -9.89
CA GLN A 14 8.01 15.70 -10.98
C GLN A 14 8.05 14.81 -12.23
N ARG A 15 8.29 13.50 -12.06
CA ARG A 15 8.29 12.54 -13.17
C ARG A 15 6.91 12.38 -13.82
N LEU A 16 5.85 12.33 -13.02
CA LEU A 16 4.50 12.05 -13.52
C LEU A 16 3.84 13.29 -14.15
N GLY A 17 4.15 14.48 -13.66
CA GLY A 17 3.65 15.75 -14.20
C GLY A 17 4.55 16.35 -15.31
N ALA A 18 5.60 15.64 -15.73
CA ALA A 18 6.41 16.05 -16.87
C ALA A 18 5.51 16.18 -18.11
N GLY A 19 5.44 17.37 -18.71
CA GLY A 19 4.55 17.68 -19.83
C GLY A 19 3.26 18.42 -19.48
N GLY A 20 3.01 18.72 -18.19
CA GLY A 20 1.82 19.48 -17.76
C GLY A 20 0.57 18.63 -17.56
N ASP A 21 0.68 17.31 -17.65
CA ASP A 21 -0.43 16.38 -17.45
C ASP A 21 -0.94 16.41 -16.00
N VAL A 22 -2.26 16.37 -15.84
CA VAL A 22 -2.90 16.17 -14.55
C VAL A 22 -2.60 14.76 -14.04
N ILE A 23 -2.06 14.66 -12.82
CA ILE A 23 -1.85 13.37 -12.18
C ILE A 23 -3.20 12.87 -11.66
N THR A 24 -3.79 11.91 -12.37
CA THR A 24 -5.03 11.26 -11.95
C THR A 24 -4.81 10.43 -10.68
N TRP A 25 -5.90 10.21 -9.93
CA TRP A 25 -5.88 9.33 -8.76
C TRP A 25 -5.39 7.91 -9.08
N GLU A 26 -5.73 7.39 -10.25
CA GLU A 26 -5.28 6.06 -10.70
C GLU A 26 -3.78 5.99 -10.94
N ARG A 27 -3.20 7.04 -11.54
CA ARG A 27 -1.76 7.13 -11.79
C ARG A 27 -0.99 7.24 -10.47
N PHE A 28 -1.50 8.03 -9.51
CA PHE A 28 -0.99 8.06 -8.15
C PHE A 28 -1.02 6.67 -7.50
N LYS A 29 -2.19 6.01 -7.47
CA LYS A 29 -2.36 4.69 -6.84
C LYS A 29 -1.39 3.67 -7.41
N ARG A 30 -1.20 3.64 -8.73
CA ARG A 30 -0.26 2.73 -9.39
C ARG A 30 1.17 2.90 -8.85
N GLU A 31 1.67 4.13 -8.84
CA GLU A 31 3.03 4.45 -8.40
C GLU A 31 3.23 4.21 -6.90
N PHE A 32 2.21 4.55 -6.10
CA PHE A 32 2.18 4.26 -4.68
C PHE A 32 2.29 2.76 -4.39
N LEU A 33 1.48 1.94 -5.07
CA LEU A 33 1.49 0.49 -4.89
C LEU A 33 2.81 -0.13 -5.35
N ILE A 34 3.43 0.37 -6.43
CA ILE A 34 4.75 -0.09 -6.86
C ILE A 34 5.81 0.16 -5.77
N LYS A 35 5.80 1.34 -5.15
CA LYS A 35 6.80 1.73 -4.14
C LYS A 35 6.60 1.03 -2.79
N TYR A 36 5.36 0.99 -2.30
CA TYR A 36 5.05 0.60 -0.91
C TYR A 36 4.37 -0.75 -0.78
N PHE A 37 3.86 -1.30 -1.88
CA PHE A 37 3.21 -2.60 -1.89
C PHE A 37 3.73 -3.50 -3.04
N PRO A 38 5.07 -3.72 -3.10
CA PRO A 38 5.68 -4.57 -4.12
C PRO A 38 5.18 -6.02 -4.04
N ALA A 39 5.46 -6.79 -5.08
CA ALA A 39 4.91 -8.13 -5.23
C ALA A 39 5.25 -9.06 -4.06
N ASP A 40 6.44 -8.96 -3.48
CA ASP A 40 6.87 -9.76 -2.33
C ASP A 40 6.08 -9.39 -1.05
N VAL A 41 5.84 -8.10 -0.81
CA VAL A 41 5.03 -7.61 0.32
C VAL A 41 3.59 -8.06 0.14
N ARG A 42 3.04 -7.92 -1.08
CA ARG A 42 1.69 -8.38 -1.40
C ARG A 42 1.55 -9.90 -1.23
N ASN A 43 2.52 -10.67 -1.72
CA ASN A 43 2.48 -12.14 -1.60
C ASN A 43 2.56 -12.57 -0.13
N ARG A 44 3.43 -11.95 0.67
CA ARG A 44 3.48 -12.20 2.12
C ARG A 44 2.17 -11.86 2.81
N LYS A 45 1.59 -10.70 2.51
CA LYS A 45 0.27 -10.32 3.03
C LYS A 45 -0.85 -11.25 2.58
N MET A 46 -0.77 -11.80 1.37
CA MET A 46 -1.73 -12.80 0.89
C MET A 46 -1.62 -14.10 1.69
N VAL A 47 -0.41 -14.58 1.97
CA VAL A 47 -0.20 -15.76 2.82
C VAL A 47 -0.69 -15.50 4.24
N GLU A 48 -0.30 -14.38 4.86
CA GLU A 48 -0.81 -13.98 6.18
C GLU A 48 -2.35 -13.98 6.20
N PHE A 49 -2.98 -13.43 5.14
CA PHE A 49 -4.43 -13.40 5.01
C PHE A 49 -5.07 -14.77 4.78
N MET A 50 -4.39 -15.70 4.10
CA MET A 50 -4.87 -17.08 3.96
C MET A 50 -4.77 -17.86 5.26
N GLU A 51 -3.80 -17.53 6.10
CA GLU A 51 -3.57 -18.16 7.40
C GLU A 51 -4.37 -17.52 8.52
N LEU A 52 -5.02 -16.38 8.26
CA LEU A 52 -5.98 -15.74 9.15
C LEU A 52 -7.15 -16.67 9.41
N LYS A 53 -7.11 -17.30 10.58
CA LYS A 53 -8.18 -18.15 11.12
C LYS A 53 -8.59 -17.62 12.48
N GLN A 54 -9.90 -17.56 12.73
CA GLN A 54 -10.44 -17.19 14.03
C GLN A 54 -9.95 -18.13 15.14
N GLY A 55 -9.85 -19.43 14.84
CA GLY A 55 -9.54 -20.45 15.85
C GLY A 55 -10.59 -20.43 16.96
N ASP A 56 -10.13 -20.48 18.21
CA ASP A 56 -10.99 -20.45 19.39
C ASP A 56 -11.30 -19.02 19.90
N MET A 57 -10.83 -17.98 19.18
CA MET A 57 -11.13 -16.58 19.55
C MET A 57 -12.61 -16.27 19.34
N SER A 58 -13.19 -15.39 20.16
CA SER A 58 -14.50 -14.82 19.84
C SER A 58 -14.40 -13.94 18.59
N VAL A 59 -15.52 -13.73 17.89
CA VAL A 59 -15.55 -12.85 16.70
C VAL A 59 -15.10 -11.42 17.04
N ALA A 60 -15.48 -10.94 18.23
CA ALA A 60 -15.11 -9.61 18.71
C ALA A 60 -13.60 -9.49 18.94
N ASP A 61 -12.99 -10.48 19.60
CA ASP A 61 -11.54 -10.49 19.87
C ASP A 61 -10.74 -10.64 18.58
N TYR A 62 -11.24 -11.43 17.62
CA TYR A 62 -10.59 -11.63 16.34
C TYR A 62 -10.58 -10.34 15.50
N ALA A 63 -11.72 -9.64 15.43
CA ALA A 63 -11.83 -8.37 14.70
C ALA A 63 -11.05 -7.22 15.36
N ALA A 64 -10.82 -7.27 16.67
CA ALA A 64 -9.96 -6.30 17.35
C ALA A 64 -8.48 -6.52 17.04
N LYS A 65 -8.08 -7.77 16.74
CA LYS A 65 -6.68 -8.16 16.51
C LYS A 65 -6.22 -7.95 15.06
N PHE A 66 -7.13 -8.10 14.09
CA PHE A 66 -6.84 -8.10 12.66
C PHE A 66 -7.78 -7.17 11.89
#